data_AF-A0A078JAE9-F1
#
_entry.id   AF-A0A078JAE9-F1
#
_cell.length_a   1.000
_cell.length_b   1.000
_cell.length_c   1.000
_cell.angle_alpha   90.00
_cell.angle_beta   90.00
_cell.angle_gamma   90.00
#
_symmetry.space_group_name_H-M   'P 1'
#
loop_
_entity.id
_entity.type
_entity.pdbx_description
1 polymer ?
#
loop_
_entity_poly.entity_id
_entity_poly.type
_entity_poly.pdbx_seq_one_letter_code
_entity_poly.pdbx_strand_id
1 'polypeptide(L)'
;MANETLWFGPGSRIIITTQDHRVLKSSRINHIHMVKLPSYLEALQMFCMRAFGQKDPNDGFGMRACEVINLVGKLPLGIRVMGFPFSRNVRARLERGTTKFKDSP
;
A
#
# COMPACT_ATOMS: atom_id res chain seq x y z
N MET A 1 -5.26 47.01 15.23
CA MET A 1 -5.52 45.67 15.78
C MET A 1 -5.00 44.66 14.76
N ALA A 2 -3.79 44.14 14.97
CA ALA A 2 -3.17 43.12 14.12
C ALA A 2 -2.64 42.04 15.06
N ASN A 3 -3.47 41.05 15.39
CA ASN A 3 -3.03 40.00 16.31
C ASN A 3 -3.75 38.65 16.14
N GLU A 4 -4.11 38.29 14.91
CA GLU A 4 -4.35 36.88 14.58
C GLU A 4 -3.54 36.57 13.33
N THR A 5 -2.32 36.07 13.52
CA THR A 5 -1.62 35.36 12.46
C THR A 5 -2.37 34.06 12.22
N LEU A 6 -3.30 34.08 11.26
CA LEU A 6 -3.85 32.86 10.69
C LEU A 6 -2.70 32.12 10.00
N TRP A 7 -2.34 30.93 10.50
CA TRP A 7 -1.26 30.10 9.94
C TRP A 7 -1.57 29.64 8.50
N PHE A 8 -2.86 29.67 8.13
CA PHE A 8 -3.35 29.19 6.85
C PHE A 8 -4.34 30.18 6.25
N GLY A 9 -4.19 30.42 4.95
CA GLY A 9 -5.10 31.28 4.20
C GLY A 9 -6.46 30.60 3.94
N PRO A 10 -7.48 31.38 3.49
CA PRO A 10 -8.78 30.85 3.13
C PRO A 10 -8.70 29.69 2.12
N GLY A 11 -9.48 28.64 2.34
CA GLY A 11 -9.52 27.46 1.47
C GLY A 11 -8.47 26.38 1.75
N SER A 12 -7.52 26.63 2.66
CA SER A 12 -6.53 25.63 3.07
C SER A 12 -7.18 24.41 3.74
N ARG A 13 -6.67 23.21 3.44
CA ARG A 13 -7.09 21.94 4.06
C ARG A 13 -5.88 21.22 4.63
N ILE A 14 -5.93 20.86 5.91
CA ILE A 14 -4.86 20.17 6.62
C ILE A 14 -5.30 18.71 6.83
N ILE A 15 -4.45 17.76 6.45
CA ILE A 15 -4.68 16.33 6.66
C ILE A 15 -3.63 15.82 7.62
N ILE A 16 -4.08 15.33 8.78
CA ILE A 16 -3.22 14.72 9.80
C ILE A 16 -3.45 13.22 9.76
N THR A 17 -2.37 12.45 9.65
CA THR A 17 -2.41 10.98 9.76
C THR A 17 -1.70 10.57 11.04
N THR A 18 -2.32 9.68 11.81
CA THR A 18 -1.75 9.17 13.07
C THR A 18 -2.30 7.78 13.35
N GLN A 19 -1.51 6.95 14.04
CA GLN A 19 -1.98 5.69 14.61
C GLN A 19 -2.58 5.88 16.01
N ASP A 20 -2.27 6.99 16.69
CA ASP A 20 -2.79 7.31 18.01
C ASP A 20 -4.03 8.20 17.93
N HIS A 21 -5.19 7.57 18.11
CA HIS A 21 -6.48 8.26 18.11
C HIS A 21 -6.64 9.28 19.25
N ARG A 22 -5.84 9.18 20.33
CA ARG A 22 -5.89 10.10 21.48
C ARG A 22 -5.42 11.50 21.10
N VAL A 23 -4.45 11.59 20.19
CA VAL A 23 -3.96 12.86 19.64
C VAL A 23 -5.08 13.62 18.95
N LEU A 24 -5.90 12.92 18.15
CA LEU A 24 -7.04 13.54 17.46
C LEU A 24 -8.11 14.04 18.45
N LYS A 25 -8.38 13.25 19.49
CA LYS A 25 -9.33 13.64 20.56
C LYS A 25 -8.86 14.88 21.33
N SER A 26 -7.57 15.02 21.61
CA SER A 26 -7.03 16.19 22.31
C SER A 26 -7.02 17.47 21.47
N SER A 27 -6.94 17.36 20.15
CA SER A 27 -6.72 18.50 19.25
C SER A 27 -8.00 19.19 18.73
N ARG A 28 -9.18 18.91 19.33
CA ARG A 28 -10.50 19.44 18.89
C ARG A 28 -10.78 19.23 17.39
N ILE A 29 -10.23 18.16 16.81
CA ILE A 29 -10.44 17.81 15.40
C ILE A 29 -11.79 17.09 15.29
N ASN A 30 -12.73 17.68 14.57
CA ASN A 30 -14.08 17.14 14.43
C ASN A 30 -14.23 16.18 13.23
N HIS A 31 -13.32 16.23 12.26
CA HIS A 31 -13.36 15.39 11.07
C HIS A 31 -12.32 14.27 11.16
N ILE A 32 -12.71 13.15 11.76
CA ILE A 32 -11.84 11.97 11.94
C ILE A 32 -12.27 10.87 10.96
N HIS A 33 -11.34 10.43 10.12
CA HIS A 33 -11.53 9.28 9.24
C HIS A 33 -10.69 8.10 9.73
N MET A 34 -11.36 7.05 10.23
CA MET A 34 -10.70 5.80 10.59
C MET A 34 -10.51 4.93 9.35
N VAL A 35 -9.26 4.78 8.92
CA VAL A 35 -8.91 3.91 7.79
C VAL A 35 -9.13 2.46 8.19
N LYS A 36 -10.01 1.77 7.45
CA LYS A 36 -10.27 0.35 7.61
C LYS A 36 -9.32 -0.47 6.73
N LEU A 37 -9.10 -1.72 7.13
CA LEU A 37 -8.46 -2.69 6.23
C LEU A 37 -9.34 -2.92 5.01
N PRO A 38 -8.74 -3.24 3.84
CA PRO A 38 -9.51 -3.62 2.67
C PRO A 38 -10.40 -4.83 2.96
N SER A 39 -11.50 -4.93 2.23
CA SER A 39 -12.27 -6.17 2.15
C SER A 39 -11.39 -7.30 1.63
N TYR A 40 -11.82 -8.54 1.83
CA TYR A 40 -11.07 -9.69 1.33
C TYR A 40 -10.88 -9.63 -0.20
N LEU A 41 -11.92 -9.25 -0.93
CA LEU A 41 -11.89 -9.11 -2.39
C LEU A 41 -10.93 -8.00 -2.82
N GLU A 42 -10.97 -6.83 -2.18
CA GLU A 42 -10.02 -5.74 -2.46
C GLU A 42 -8.59 -6.16 -2.16
N ALA A 43 -8.36 -6.84 -1.04
CA ALA A 43 -7.03 -7.36 -0.67
C ALA A 43 -6.50 -8.33 -1.74
N LEU A 44 -7.34 -9.24 -2.21
CA LEU A 44 -7.01 -10.17 -3.28
C LEU A 44 -6.68 -9.44 -4.59
N GLN A 45 -7.50 -8.46 -4.99
CA GLN A 45 -7.23 -7.64 -6.16
C GLN A 45 -5.94 -6.84 -6.04
N MET A 46 -5.64 -6.28 -4.86
CA MET A 46 -4.38 -5.59 -4.57
C MET A 46 -3.18 -6.54 -4.71
N PHE A 47 -3.29 -7.77 -4.21
CA PHE A 47 -2.26 -8.79 -4.37
C PHE A 47 -2.06 -9.14 -5.85
N CYS A 48 -3.14 -9.46 -6.58
CA CYS A 48 -3.07 -9.82 -8.00
C CYS A 48 -2.51 -8.67 -8.83
N MET A 49 -2.89 -7.42 -8.54
CA MET A 49 -2.34 -6.26 -9.24
C MET A 49 -0.83 -6.14 -9.01
N ARG A 50 -0.38 -6.42 -7.79
CA ARG A 50 1.04 -6.37 -7.42
C ARG A 50 1.87 -7.51 -8.02
N ALA A 51 1.30 -8.70 -8.02
CA ALA A 51 1.92 -9.96 -8.43
C ALA A 51 1.87 -10.17 -9.94
N PHE A 52 0.71 -9.97 -10.55
CA PHE A 52 0.42 -10.36 -11.93
C PHE A 52 0.17 -9.16 -12.86
N GLY A 53 -0.06 -7.97 -12.31
CA GLY A 53 -0.37 -6.75 -13.08
C GLY A 53 -1.82 -6.68 -13.57
N GLN A 54 -2.71 -7.48 -12.97
CA GLN A 54 -4.14 -7.57 -13.31
C GLN A 54 -4.95 -7.85 -12.04
N LYS A 55 -6.28 -7.63 -12.07
CA LYS A 55 -7.13 -7.76 -10.88
C LYS A 55 -7.34 -9.21 -10.43
N ASP A 56 -7.23 -10.14 -11.37
CA ASP A 56 -7.50 -11.56 -11.14
C ASP A 56 -6.21 -12.36 -11.10
N PRO A 57 -6.16 -13.46 -10.33
CA PRO A 57 -4.99 -14.33 -10.32
C PRO A 57 -4.75 -14.93 -11.71
N ASN A 58 -3.49 -15.21 -12.04
CA ASN A 58 -3.18 -16.06 -13.20
C ASN A 58 -3.73 -17.48 -12.95
N ASP A 59 -3.97 -18.22 -14.03
CA ASP A 59 -4.41 -19.61 -13.95
C ASP A 59 -3.52 -20.45 -13.02
N GLY A 60 -4.15 -21.18 -12.09
CA GLY A 60 -3.47 -21.99 -11.07
C GLY A 60 -2.93 -21.22 -9.85
N PHE A 61 -3.01 -19.89 -9.82
CA PHE A 61 -2.55 -19.07 -8.67
C PHE A 61 -3.66 -18.65 -7.71
N GLY A 62 -4.92 -18.94 -8.00
CA GLY A 62 -6.06 -18.51 -7.17
C GLY A 62 -5.95 -18.96 -5.71
N MET A 63 -5.67 -20.24 -5.47
CA MET A 63 -5.53 -20.78 -4.11
C MET A 63 -4.35 -20.11 -3.36
N ARG A 64 -3.21 -19.94 -4.03
CA ARG A 64 -2.02 -19.28 -3.44
C ARG A 64 -2.29 -17.81 -3.11
N ALA A 65 -3.02 -17.11 -3.97
CA ALA A 65 -3.40 -15.73 -3.71
C ALA A 65 -4.29 -15.64 -2.46
N CYS A 66 -5.27 -16.53 -2.31
CA CYS A 66 -6.10 -16.62 -1.11
C CYS A 66 -5.29 -16.94 0.16
N GLU A 67 -4.38 -17.92 0.11
CA GLU A 67 -3.50 -18.28 1.22
C GLU A 67 -2.65 -17.10 1.70
N VAL A 68 -2.08 -16.33 0.76
CA VAL A 68 -1.30 -15.13 1.09
C VAL A 68 -2.16 -14.11 1.81
N ILE A 69 -3.38 -13.81 1.33
CA ILE A 69 -4.28 -12.84 1.97
C ILE A 69 -4.62 -13.25 3.41
N ASN A 70 -4.87 -14.54 3.63
CA ASN A 70 -5.12 -15.09 4.96
C ASN A 70 -3.89 -14.95 5.87
N LEU A 71 -2.69 -15.22 5.34
CA LEU A 71 -1.44 -15.10 6.08
C LEU A 71 -1.14 -13.66 6.51
N VAL A 72 -1.32 -12.68 5.63
CA VAL A 72 -0.98 -11.27 5.93
C VAL A 72 -2.11 -10.47 6.58
N GLY A 73 -3.25 -11.11 6.85
CA GLY A 73 -4.38 -10.47 7.53
C GLY A 73 -4.96 -9.26 6.77
N LYS A 74 -4.90 -9.28 5.42
CA LYS A 74 -5.32 -8.16 4.55
C LYS A 74 -4.57 -6.85 4.77
N LEU A 75 -3.44 -6.85 5.49
CA LEU A 75 -2.63 -5.65 5.70
C LEU A 75 -2.04 -5.18 4.35
N PRO A 76 -2.33 -3.95 3.87
CA PRO A 76 -1.82 -3.46 2.59
C PRO A 76 -0.29 -3.58 2.44
N LEU A 77 0.45 -3.36 3.53
CA LEU A 77 1.90 -3.52 3.55
C LEU A 77 2.31 -4.99 3.37
N GLY A 78 1.68 -5.92 4.11
CA GLY A 78 1.94 -7.35 3.97
C GLY A 78 1.61 -7.86 2.57
N ILE A 79 0.48 -7.43 2.00
CA ILE A 79 0.10 -7.74 0.61
C ILE A 79 1.18 -7.26 -0.37
N ARG A 80 1.67 -6.01 -0.21
CA ARG A 80 2.68 -5.42 -1.09
C ARG A 80 4.00 -6.18 -1.04
N VAL A 81 4.43 -6.59 0.15
CA VAL A 81 5.67 -7.35 0.37
C VAL A 81 5.53 -8.75 -0.23
N MET A 82 4.45 -9.47 0.08
CA MET A 82 4.22 -10.84 -0.39
C MET A 82 3.92 -10.93 -1.89
N GLY A 83 3.35 -9.89 -2.50
CA GLY A 83 3.12 -9.84 -3.95
C GLY A 83 4.38 -9.51 -4.77
N PHE A 84 5.45 -9.02 -4.15
CA PHE A 84 6.67 -8.61 -4.88
C PHE A 84 7.39 -9.77 -5.60
N PRO A 85 7.62 -10.94 -4.98
CA PRO A 85 8.31 -12.05 -5.63
C PRO A 85 7.59 -12.58 -6.87
N PHE A 86 6.27 -12.47 -6.91
CA PHE A 86 5.45 -12.90 -8.04
C PHE A 86 5.50 -11.93 -9.23
N SER A 87 5.97 -10.70 -9.00
CA SER A 87 5.98 -9.64 -10.00
C SER A 87 6.92 -9.96 -11.15
N ARG A 88 6.38 -10.03 -12.38
CA ARG A 88 7.13 -10.25 -13.64
C ARG A 88 8.34 -9.30 -13.80
N ASN A 89 8.23 -8.09 -13.26
CA ASN A 89 9.28 -7.07 -13.30
C ASN A 89 10.52 -7.42 -12.48
N VAL A 90 10.40 -8.23 -11.42
CA VAL A 90 11.54 -8.69 -10.61
C VAL A 90 12.36 -9.69 -11.40
N ARG A 91 11.70 -10.66 -12.04
CA ARG A 91 12.35 -11.67 -12.88
C ARG A 91 13.15 -11.02 -14.01
N ALA A 92 12.53 -10.10 -14.74
CA ALA A 92 13.20 -9.34 -15.79
C ALA A 92 14.30 -8.37 -15.27
N ARG A 93 14.21 -7.87 -14.03
CA ARG A 93 15.29 -7.04 -13.44
C ARG A 93 16.47 -7.88 -12.98
N LEU A 94 16.24 -9.05 -12.40
CA LEU A 94 17.29 -9.98 -12.01
C LEU A 94 18.04 -10.50 -13.25
N GLU A 95 17.31 -10.90 -14.29
CA GLU A 95 17.91 -11.36 -15.55
C GLU A 95 18.78 -10.27 -16.20
N ARG A 96 18.29 -9.01 -16.26
CA ARG A 96 19.09 -7.87 -16.75
C ARG A 96 20.27 -7.48 -15.86
N GLY A 97 20.19 -7.75 -14.55
CA GLY A 97 21.31 -7.56 -13.64
C GLY A 97 22.42 -8.57 -13.90
N THR A 98 22.05 -9.84 -14.13
CA THR A 98 23.01 -10.93 -14.34
C THR A 98 23.74 -10.87 -15.68
N THR A 99 23.12 -10.35 -16.74
CA THR A 99 23.82 -10.17 -18.04
C THR A 99 24.94 -9.14 -17.93
N LYS A 100 24.70 -8.01 -17.23
CA LYS A 100 25.72 -6.98 -17.00
C LYS A 100 26.98 -7.47 -16.27
N PHE A 101 26.85 -8.50 -15.42
CA PHE A 101 27.99 -9.09 -14.71
C PHE A 101 28.76 -10.11 -15.55
N LYS A 102 28.13 -10.73 -16.57
CA LYS A 102 28.82 -11.63 -17.51
C LYS A 102 29.56 -10.89 -18.62
N ASP A 103 29.14 -9.66 -18.91
CA ASP A 103 29.72 -8.81 -19.96
C ASP A 103 30.75 -7.79 -19.41
N SER A 104 31.17 -7.94 -18.14
CA SER A 104 32.26 -7.13 -17.55
C SER A 104 33.62 -7.82 -17.82
N PRO A 105 34.63 -7.11 -18.36
CA PRO A 105 35.94 -7.68 -18.68
C PRO A 105 36.74 -8.12 -17.46
#